data_AF-A0A2U1P466-F1
#
_entry.id   AF-A0A2U1P466-F1
#
_cell.length_a   1.000
_cell.length_b   1.000
_cell.length_c   1.000
_cell.angle_alpha   90.00
_cell.angle_beta   90.00
_cell.angle_gamma   90.00
#
_symmetry.space_group_name_H-M   'P 1'
#
loop_
_entity.id
_entity.type
_entity.pdbx_description
1 polymer ?
#
loop_
_entity_poly.entity_id
_entity_poly.type
_entity_poly.pdbx_seq_one_letter_code
_entity_poly.pdbx_strand_id
1 'polypeptide(L)'
;MTTSRSAYRIDENNPGSDLAGETAAAMAAASIVFHRSNPAYSRELLTHAHQLFDFADKYRGKYDSSISVAQKYYRSVSGYADELLWAAAWLYKATNEQYYLNYLGENGDNLGGTGWAMTEFGWDVKYAGVQTLVSMFLMGGKANEHAPVFGKYQDKAEMFMCSCMGKSYHNVQRTPGGLIYRQRWNNLQFVTSAAFLLTVYSDHLTSARKDLQCPTGSVHPSELLAFAKSQVDYILGDNPRATSYMVGYGNHFPQQVHHRGSSIVSVKVNPSFVSCRGGYATWFSRKASDPNLLAGAIVGGPDAYDNFADERDNYEQTEPATYNNAPLLGVLARLIGGHANHDQLLPVEIPLHKRTPVQPKPTPKARVSPFSSPLEIHQKATTSWVSNGRTYYRYSAVVTNKSGKTIKNFNLSVSKLYGPLWGLTKTAGGSYGFPTWVSSLPAGKSIEFVYIHSASFADVSVSSYTLA
;
A
#
# COMPACT_ATOMS: atom_id res chain seq x y z
N MET A 1 14.37 13.02 25.32
CA MET A 1 15.74 12.77 24.82
C MET A 1 16.64 13.87 25.33
N THR A 2 17.88 13.55 25.75
CA THR A 2 18.83 14.51 26.35
C THR A 2 20.03 14.85 25.46
N THR A 3 20.15 14.19 24.30
CA THR A 3 21.18 14.51 23.29
C THR A 3 20.80 15.77 22.52
N SER A 4 21.80 16.52 22.04
CA SER A 4 21.56 17.68 21.16
C SER A 4 20.71 17.29 19.94
N ARG A 5 19.81 18.19 19.55
CA ARG A 5 18.94 18.07 18.38
C ARG A 5 19.22 19.23 17.43
N SER A 6 20.43 19.26 16.89
CA SER A 6 20.86 20.29 15.94
C SER A 6 19.91 20.33 14.74
N ALA A 7 19.52 21.54 14.35
CA ALA A 7 18.77 21.77 13.12
C ALA A 7 19.76 22.10 11.99
N TYR A 8 19.56 21.46 10.85
CA TYR A 8 20.30 21.73 9.62
C TYR A 8 19.32 22.28 8.59
N ARG A 9 19.82 23.07 7.65
CA ARG A 9 19.01 23.68 6.58
C ARG A 9 19.81 23.72 5.28
N ILE A 10 19.09 23.93 4.20
CA ILE A 10 19.62 24.35 2.90
C ILE A 10 19.30 25.83 2.70
N ASP A 11 20.16 26.53 1.96
CA ASP A 11 20.01 27.93 1.57
C ASP A 11 20.75 28.20 0.25
N GLU A 12 20.79 29.44 -0.22
CA GLU A 12 21.36 29.79 -1.53
C GLU A 12 22.84 29.40 -1.67
N ASN A 13 23.60 29.42 -0.57
CA ASN A 13 25.01 29.05 -0.55
C ASN A 13 25.23 27.55 -0.30
N ASN A 14 24.21 26.87 0.24
CA ASN A 14 24.21 25.46 0.57
C ASN A 14 22.92 24.82 0.00
N PRO A 15 22.83 24.65 -1.33
CA PRO A 15 21.60 24.24 -2.01
C PRO A 15 21.18 22.79 -1.72
N GLY A 16 19.95 22.44 -2.09
CA GLY A 16 19.40 21.09 -1.98
C GLY A 16 18.12 20.94 -2.78
N SER A 17 18.26 20.87 -4.09
CA SER A 17 17.16 20.82 -5.06
C SER A 17 16.28 19.60 -4.93
N ASP A 18 16.87 18.45 -4.57
CA ASP A 18 16.16 17.23 -4.25
C ASP A 18 15.24 17.43 -3.02
N LEU A 19 15.80 17.85 -1.89
CA LEU A 19 15.02 18.07 -0.67
C LEU A 19 13.96 19.17 -0.83
N ALA A 20 14.30 20.28 -1.47
CA ALA A 20 13.37 21.37 -1.74
C ALA A 20 12.28 20.96 -2.76
N GLY A 21 12.66 20.27 -3.82
CA GLY A 21 11.76 19.76 -4.86
C GLY A 21 10.76 18.74 -4.31
N GLU A 22 11.21 17.75 -3.53
CA GLU A 22 10.29 16.79 -2.91
C GLU A 22 9.34 17.48 -1.92
N THR A 23 9.81 18.50 -1.19
CA THR A 23 8.95 19.29 -0.29
C THR A 23 7.92 20.10 -1.08
N ALA A 24 8.31 20.70 -2.20
CA ALA A 24 7.39 21.39 -3.12
C ALA A 24 6.33 20.43 -3.67
N ALA A 25 6.73 19.23 -4.12
CA ALA A 25 5.83 18.19 -4.58
C ALA A 25 4.82 17.78 -3.50
N ALA A 26 5.29 17.56 -2.27
CA ALA A 26 4.44 17.19 -1.14
C ALA A 26 3.42 18.29 -0.79
N MET A 27 3.83 19.56 -0.76
CA MET A 27 2.95 20.70 -0.50
C MET A 27 1.93 20.91 -1.63
N ALA A 28 2.36 20.80 -2.89
CA ALA A 28 1.46 20.87 -4.04
C ALA A 28 0.42 19.74 -4.01
N ALA A 29 0.83 18.49 -3.75
CA ALA A 29 -0.07 17.35 -3.62
C ALA A 29 -1.07 17.54 -2.45
N ALA A 30 -0.59 17.98 -1.28
CA ALA A 30 -1.43 18.24 -0.12
C ALA A 30 -2.44 19.37 -0.37
N SER A 31 -2.07 20.40 -1.13
CA SER A 31 -2.97 21.50 -1.45
C SER A 31 -4.25 21.05 -2.17
N ILE A 32 -4.15 20.02 -3.03
CA ILE A 32 -5.29 19.41 -3.73
C ILE A 32 -6.24 18.77 -2.71
N VAL A 33 -5.71 18.06 -1.72
CA VAL A 33 -6.50 17.39 -0.67
C VAL A 33 -7.26 18.41 0.19
N PHE A 34 -6.59 19.50 0.58
CA PHE A 34 -7.19 20.55 1.41
C PHE A 34 -8.03 21.56 0.64
N HIS A 35 -8.05 21.51 -0.70
CA HIS A 35 -8.71 22.52 -1.53
C HIS A 35 -10.17 22.79 -1.13
N ARG A 36 -10.93 21.73 -0.83
CA ARG A 36 -12.35 21.85 -0.43
C ARG A 36 -12.55 22.02 1.08
N SER A 37 -11.76 21.34 1.90
CA SER A 37 -11.96 21.30 3.36
C SER A 37 -11.33 22.48 4.10
N ASN A 38 -10.22 23.01 3.58
CA ASN A 38 -9.54 24.18 4.10
C ASN A 38 -8.84 24.97 2.97
N PRO A 39 -9.61 25.79 2.22
CA PRO A 39 -9.07 26.52 1.07
C PRO A 39 -7.97 27.52 1.43
N ALA A 40 -7.98 28.08 2.65
CA ALA A 40 -6.94 29.00 3.10
C ALA A 40 -5.59 28.27 3.25
N TYR A 41 -5.60 27.12 3.92
CA TYR A 41 -4.41 26.30 4.07
C TYR A 41 -3.94 25.71 2.73
N SER A 42 -4.86 25.33 1.85
CA SER A 42 -4.54 24.92 0.47
C SER A 42 -3.73 25.98 -0.28
N ARG A 43 -4.13 27.26 -0.19
CA ARG A 43 -3.37 28.37 -0.81
C ARG A 43 -2.01 28.60 -0.16
N GLU A 44 -1.93 28.48 1.17
CA GLU A 44 -0.66 28.59 1.91
C GLU A 44 0.34 27.51 1.47
N LEU A 45 -0.12 26.26 1.34
CA LEU A 45 0.67 25.15 0.81
C LEU A 45 1.14 25.42 -0.62
N LEU A 46 0.26 25.88 -1.51
CA LEU A 46 0.66 26.21 -2.88
C LEU A 46 1.71 27.33 -2.93
N THR A 47 1.53 28.37 -2.11
CA THR A 47 2.48 29.48 -2.02
C THR A 47 3.87 28.98 -1.67
N HIS A 48 3.99 28.11 -0.67
CA HIS A 48 5.27 27.51 -0.30
C HIS A 48 5.78 26.51 -1.34
N ALA A 49 4.90 25.76 -2.02
CA ALA A 49 5.30 24.86 -3.08
C ALA A 49 5.97 25.60 -4.25
N HIS A 50 5.41 26.73 -4.70
CA HIS A 50 6.03 27.58 -5.71
C HIS A 50 7.41 28.10 -5.25
N GLN A 51 7.48 28.67 -4.05
CA GLN A 51 8.74 29.20 -3.49
C GLN A 51 9.85 28.14 -3.40
N LEU A 52 9.50 26.94 -2.95
CA LEU A 52 10.45 25.83 -2.82
C LEU A 52 10.90 25.28 -4.17
N PHE A 53 9.99 25.20 -5.15
CA PHE A 53 10.35 24.82 -6.51
C PHE A 53 11.30 25.86 -7.14
N ASP A 54 10.96 27.15 -7.04
CA ASP A 54 11.79 28.23 -7.58
C ASP A 54 13.18 28.21 -6.94
N PHE A 55 13.27 28.00 -5.63
CA PHE A 55 14.54 27.82 -4.93
C PHE A 55 15.31 26.58 -5.44
N ALA A 56 14.62 25.43 -5.55
CA ALA A 56 15.23 24.17 -5.98
C ALA A 56 15.81 24.26 -7.39
N ASP A 57 15.09 24.87 -8.33
CA ASP A 57 15.50 24.98 -9.72
C ASP A 57 16.57 26.05 -9.95
N LYS A 58 16.49 27.18 -9.23
CA LYS A 58 17.44 28.29 -9.31
C LYS A 58 18.79 27.97 -8.67
N TYR A 59 18.80 27.32 -7.51
CA TYR A 59 20.02 26.99 -6.76
C TYR A 59 20.24 25.47 -6.78
N ARG A 60 20.84 24.98 -7.87
CA ARG A 60 20.96 23.55 -8.12
C ARG A 60 22.05 22.87 -7.29
N GLY A 61 21.67 21.81 -6.56
CA GLY A 61 22.62 20.99 -5.81
C GLY A 61 21.95 19.85 -5.04
N LYS A 62 22.73 18.84 -4.66
CA LYS A 62 22.25 17.75 -3.81
C LYS A 62 22.20 18.20 -2.35
N TYR A 63 21.10 17.99 -1.64
CA TYR A 63 20.96 18.47 -0.27
C TYR A 63 22.00 17.85 0.68
N ASP A 64 22.44 16.62 0.39
CA ASP A 64 23.39 15.89 1.21
C ASP A 64 24.84 16.39 1.04
N SER A 65 25.10 17.26 0.06
CA SER A 65 26.35 18.02 -0.04
C SER A 65 26.36 19.20 0.94
N SER A 66 25.19 19.78 1.21
CA SER A 66 24.97 20.88 2.14
C SER A 66 24.77 20.39 3.58
N ILE A 67 23.99 19.33 3.75
CA ILE A 67 23.71 18.66 5.02
C ILE A 67 24.47 17.33 5.04
N SER A 68 25.80 17.42 5.10
CA SER A 68 26.71 16.26 4.98
C SER A 68 26.48 15.15 6.00
N VAL A 69 25.91 15.47 7.17
CA VAL A 69 25.52 14.48 8.18
C VAL A 69 24.47 13.49 7.66
N ALA A 70 23.67 13.88 6.66
CA ALA A 70 22.62 13.04 6.09
C ALA A 70 23.16 11.96 5.13
N GLN A 71 24.37 12.12 4.58
CA GLN A 71 24.99 11.18 3.63
C GLN A 71 25.11 9.74 4.17
N LYS A 72 25.16 9.57 5.49
CA LYS A 72 25.24 8.26 6.14
C LYS A 72 23.88 7.57 6.32
N TYR A 73 22.78 8.27 6.03
CA TYR A 73 21.42 7.80 6.30
C TYR A 73 20.54 7.86 5.05
N TYR A 74 20.43 9.05 4.43
CA TYR A 74 19.56 9.34 3.30
C TYR A 74 20.34 10.05 2.19
N ARG A 75 21.40 9.41 1.70
CA ARG A 75 22.25 9.99 0.66
C ARG A 75 21.45 10.24 -0.63
N SER A 76 21.64 11.39 -1.28
CA SER A 76 21.08 11.69 -2.59
C SER A 76 21.86 10.93 -3.68
N VAL A 77 21.43 9.71 -3.98
CA VAL A 77 22.15 8.83 -4.91
C VAL A 77 21.76 9.17 -6.35
N SER A 78 20.47 9.21 -6.67
CA SER A 78 19.92 9.65 -7.97
C SER A 78 20.33 11.07 -8.35
N GLY A 79 20.50 11.95 -7.35
CA GLY A 79 20.68 13.38 -7.56
C GLY A 79 19.39 14.14 -7.28
N TYR A 80 19.09 15.13 -8.12
CA TYR A 80 17.93 16.02 -7.91
C TYR A 80 17.10 16.23 -9.18
N ALA A 81 17.52 15.65 -10.31
CA ALA A 81 16.92 15.92 -11.60
C ALA A 81 15.49 15.36 -11.67
N ASP A 82 15.27 14.19 -11.08
CA ASP A 82 13.97 13.58 -10.93
C ASP A 82 13.06 14.33 -9.95
N GLU A 83 13.57 14.86 -8.84
CA GLU A 83 12.78 15.70 -7.93
C GLU A 83 12.31 17.00 -8.57
N LEU A 84 13.13 17.64 -9.44
CA LEU A 84 12.70 18.83 -10.17
C LEU A 84 11.54 18.52 -11.12
N LEU A 85 11.65 17.43 -11.89
CA LEU A 85 10.55 16.98 -12.75
C LEU A 85 9.31 16.56 -11.93
N TRP A 86 9.52 15.87 -10.80
CA TRP A 86 8.46 15.43 -9.91
C TRP A 86 7.68 16.60 -9.30
N ALA A 87 8.39 17.62 -8.82
CA ALA A 87 7.81 18.84 -8.29
C ALA A 87 7.03 19.61 -9.36
N ALA A 88 7.60 19.77 -10.57
CA ALA A 88 6.90 20.39 -11.69
C ALA A 88 5.61 19.64 -12.04
N ALA A 89 5.63 18.30 -12.06
CA ALA A 89 4.44 17.50 -12.35
C ALA A 89 3.35 17.66 -11.29
N TRP A 90 3.70 17.71 -9.99
CA TRP A 90 2.71 17.96 -8.94
C TRP A 90 2.19 19.39 -8.94
N LEU A 91 3.03 20.39 -9.19
CA LEU A 91 2.61 21.78 -9.32
C LEU A 91 1.65 21.95 -10.50
N TYR A 92 1.99 21.39 -11.67
CA TYR A 92 1.06 21.38 -12.80
C TYR A 92 -0.27 20.70 -12.45
N LYS A 93 -0.24 19.55 -11.76
CA LYS A 93 -1.47 18.86 -11.33
C LYS A 93 -2.32 19.72 -10.39
N ALA A 94 -1.68 20.49 -9.50
CA ALA A 94 -2.37 21.28 -8.49
C ALA A 94 -2.89 22.63 -9.02
N THR A 95 -2.18 23.26 -9.96
CA THR A 95 -2.47 24.64 -10.41
C THR A 95 -2.94 24.74 -11.86
N ASN A 96 -2.65 23.74 -12.69
CA ASN A 96 -2.85 23.76 -14.14
C ASN A 96 -2.10 24.92 -14.84
N GLU A 97 -1.04 25.44 -14.23
CA GLU A 97 -0.21 26.50 -14.80
C GLU A 97 0.71 25.97 -15.91
N GLN A 98 0.64 26.60 -17.08
CA GLN A 98 1.35 26.17 -18.27
C GLN A 98 2.88 26.16 -18.11
N TYR A 99 3.43 27.02 -17.24
CA TYR A 99 4.86 27.06 -16.92
C TYR A 99 5.38 25.67 -16.52
N TYR A 100 4.70 24.97 -15.62
CA TYR A 100 5.13 23.64 -15.17
C TYR A 100 4.94 22.55 -16.23
N LEU A 101 3.90 22.67 -17.07
CA LEU A 101 3.74 21.76 -18.21
C LEU A 101 4.88 21.91 -19.21
N ASN A 102 5.25 23.16 -19.53
CA ASN A 102 6.38 23.48 -20.41
C ASN A 102 7.69 23.00 -19.79
N TYR A 103 7.90 23.19 -18.49
CA TYR A 103 9.08 22.71 -17.78
C TYR A 103 9.29 21.20 -17.99
N LEU A 104 8.22 20.39 -17.89
CA LEU A 104 8.28 18.94 -18.10
C LEU A 104 8.62 18.55 -19.55
N GLY A 105 8.09 19.30 -20.53
CA GLY A 105 8.32 19.07 -21.95
C GLY A 105 9.72 19.49 -22.40
N GLU A 106 10.19 20.64 -21.93
CA GLU A 106 11.48 21.23 -22.30
C GLU A 106 12.66 20.59 -21.57
N ASN A 107 12.48 20.18 -20.31
CA ASN A 107 13.55 19.63 -19.48
C ASN A 107 13.54 18.10 -19.41
N GLY A 108 12.52 17.42 -19.94
CA GLY A 108 12.35 15.98 -19.75
C GLY A 108 13.51 15.12 -20.27
N ASP A 109 14.08 15.47 -21.43
CA ASP A 109 15.24 14.76 -21.97
C ASP A 109 16.51 15.08 -21.15
N ASN A 110 16.77 16.36 -20.86
CA ASN A 110 17.99 16.83 -20.16
C ASN A 110 18.05 16.39 -18.68
N LEU A 111 16.90 16.32 -18.01
CA LEU A 111 16.78 15.85 -16.64
C LEU A 111 16.50 14.34 -16.57
N GLY A 112 16.56 13.62 -17.68
CA GLY A 112 16.50 12.15 -17.71
C GLY A 112 15.10 11.52 -17.59
N GLY A 113 14.05 12.33 -17.45
CA GLY A 113 12.66 11.88 -17.32
C GLY A 113 12.17 10.97 -18.45
N THR A 114 12.63 11.21 -19.68
CA THR A 114 12.28 10.44 -20.88
C THR A 114 13.29 9.34 -21.24
N GLY A 115 14.46 9.32 -20.58
CA GLY A 115 15.58 8.44 -20.91
C GLY A 115 15.63 7.18 -20.06
N TRP A 116 15.54 7.34 -18.74
CA TRP A 116 15.75 6.26 -17.78
C TRP A 116 14.55 5.31 -17.71
N ALA A 117 14.77 4.03 -17.98
CA ALA A 117 13.80 2.97 -17.72
C ALA A 117 14.01 2.43 -16.31
N MET A 118 13.06 2.70 -15.43
CA MET A 118 13.19 2.36 -14.01
C MET A 118 12.63 0.98 -13.68
N THR A 119 13.19 0.37 -12.64
CA THR A 119 12.66 -0.84 -11.98
C THR A 119 12.40 -0.60 -10.48
N GLU A 120 12.45 0.67 -10.06
CA GLU A 120 12.22 1.09 -8.68
C GLU A 120 11.55 2.45 -8.60
N PHE A 121 10.85 2.67 -7.49
CA PHE A 121 10.28 3.95 -7.08
C PHE A 121 10.44 4.04 -5.55
N GLY A 122 10.93 5.15 -5.02
CA GLY A 122 11.22 5.25 -3.59
C GLY A 122 11.55 6.66 -3.15
N TRP A 123 12.02 6.82 -1.91
CA TRP A 123 12.32 8.14 -1.35
C TRP A 123 13.49 8.85 -2.05
N ASP A 124 14.40 8.13 -2.71
CA ASP A 124 15.55 8.70 -3.45
C ASP A 124 15.23 8.90 -4.93
N VAL A 125 14.51 7.97 -5.59
CA VAL A 125 14.30 8.03 -7.05
C VAL A 125 12.82 8.21 -7.42
N LYS A 126 12.49 9.28 -8.16
CA LYS A 126 11.11 9.65 -8.58
C LYS A 126 10.79 9.43 -10.04
N TYR A 127 11.75 9.03 -10.87
CA TYR A 127 11.54 8.85 -12.31
C TYR A 127 10.28 8.05 -12.67
N ALA A 128 10.07 6.87 -12.08
CA ALA A 128 8.88 6.05 -12.35
C ALA A 128 7.57 6.76 -11.96
N GLY A 129 7.61 7.55 -10.88
CA GLY A 129 6.49 8.37 -10.41
C GLY A 129 6.17 9.52 -11.38
N VAL A 130 7.18 10.30 -11.79
CA VAL A 130 6.96 11.40 -12.75
C VAL A 130 6.56 10.89 -14.13
N GLN A 131 7.15 9.79 -14.60
CA GLN A 131 6.78 9.15 -15.87
C GLN A 131 5.31 8.71 -15.84
N THR A 132 4.87 8.10 -14.74
CA THR A 132 3.47 7.76 -14.52
C THR A 132 2.58 9.00 -14.55
N LEU A 133 2.96 10.06 -13.84
CA LEU A 133 2.16 11.28 -13.70
C LEU A 133 2.04 12.05 -15.02
N VAL A 134 3.13 12.17 -15.78
CA VAL A 134 3.16 12.82 -17.09
C VAL A 134 2.38 12.01 -18.13
N SER A 135 2.49 10.68 -18.08
CA SER A 135 1.67 9.78 -18.90
C SER A 135 0.17 10.01 -18.69
N MET A 136 -0.25 10.28 -17.44
CA MET A 136 -1.65 10.65 -17.15
C MET A 136 -2.07 11.95 -17.83
N PHE A 137 -1.21 12.97 -17.87
CA PHE A 137 -1.50 14.23 -18.56
C PHE A 137 -1.67 14.00 -20.07
N LEU A 138 -0.82 13.14 -20.67
CA LEU A 138 -0.96 12.76 -22.07
C LEU A 138 -2.28 12.04 -22.35
N MET A 139 -2.60 10.99 -21.58
CA MET A 139 -3.86 10.24 -21.77
C MET A 139 -5.10 11.11 -21.53
N GLY A 140 -4.99 12.10 -20.64
CA GLY A 140 -6.03 13.08 -20.36
C GLY A 140 -6.13 14.21 -21.39
N GLY A 141 -5.35 14.19 -22.48
CA GLY A 141 -5.38 15.22 -23.52
C GLY A 141 -4.79 16.57 -23.11
N LYS A 142 -3.96 16.61 -22.05
CA LYS A 142 -3.37 17.83 -21.49
C LYS A 142 -1.95 18.12 -21.97
N ALA A 143 -1.38 17.28 -22.84
CA ALA A 143 0.02 17.42 -23.26
C ALA A 143 0.30 18.58 -24.22
N ASN A 144 -0.72 19.13 -24.91
CA ASN A 144 -0.58 20.19 -25.91
C ASN A 144 0.53 19.88 -26.92
N GLU A 145 1.41 20.84 -27.21
CA GLU A 145 2.56 20.69 -28.11
C GLU A 145 3.63 19.71 -27.59
N HIS A 146 3.63 19.38 -26.29
CA HIS A 146 4.59 18.47 -25.66
C HIS A 146 4.22 16.99 -25.80
N ALA A 147 3.13 16.67 -26.51
CA ALA A 147 2.69 15.29 -26.72
C ALA A 147 3.80 14.32 -27.18
N PRO A 148 4.72 14.69 -28.11
CA PRO A 148 5.83 13.81 -28.50
C PRO A 148 6.78 13.47 -27.35
N VAL A 149 7.11 14.46 -26.50
CA VAL A 149 7.98 14.25 -25.33
C VAL A 149 7.25 13.44 -24.27
N PHE A 150 5.97 13.73 -24.04
CA PHE A 150 5.15 13.03 -23.05
C PHE A 150 4.90 11.57 -23.46
N GLY A 151 4.90 11.26 -24.75
CA GLY A 151 4.91 9.90 -25.27
C GLY A 151 6.13 9.11 -24.77
N LYS A 152 7.32 9.73 -24.76
CA LYS A 152 8.52 9.08 -24.21
C LYS A 152 8.40 8.83 -22.71
N TYR A 153 7.81 9.76 -21.94
CA TYR A 153 7.52 9.50 -20.52
C TYR A 153 6.56 8.32 -20.34
N GLN A 154 5.51 8.25 -21.17
CA GLN A 154 4.59 7.11 -21.18
C GLN A 154 5.34 5.80 -21.48
N ASP A 155 6.21 5.77 -22.48
CA ASP A 155 7.00 4.57 -22.80
C ASP A 155 7.79 4.07 -21.59
N LYS A 156 8.40 4.98 -20.81
CA LYS A 156 9.14 4.61 -19.59
C LYS A 156 8.23 4.17 -18.45
N ALA A 157 7.08 4.81 -18.27
CA ALA A 157 6.08 4.37 -17.31
C ALA A 157 5.61 2.94 -17.64
N GLU A 158 5.28 2.67 -18.90
CA GLU A 158 4.84 1.35 -19.37
C GLU A 158 5.93 0.30 -19.22
N MET A 159 7.20 0.64 -19.49
CA MET A 159 8.34 -0.24 -19.20
C MET A 159 8.42 -0.64 -17.72
N PHE A 160 8.21 0.30 -16.79
CA PHE A 160 8.17 0.02 -15.35
C PHE A 160 7.01 -0.94 -15.00
N MET A 161 5.80 -0.66 -15.51
CA MET A 161 4.63 -1.52 -15.26
C MET A 161 4.84 -2.93 -15.82
N CYS A 162 5.34 -3.03 -17.06
CA CYS A 162 5.65 -4.30 -17.71
C CYS A 162 6.75 -5.07 -16.97
N SER A 163 7.77 -4.38 -16.46
CA SER A 163 8.84 -4.97 -15.65
C SER A 163 8.30 -5.58 -14.36
N CYS A 164 7.39 -4.87 -13.68
CA CYS A 164 6.71 -5.38 -12.48
C CYS A 164 5.85 -6.60 -12.81
N MET A 165 5.18 -6.63 -13.97
CA MET A 165 4.35 -7.74 -14.42
C MET A 165 5.14 -8.95 -14.93
N GLY A 166 6.47 -8.85 -15.04
CA GLY A 166 7.31 -9.93 -15.59
C GLY A 166 7.19 -10.06 -17.10
N LYS A 167 6.76 -9.01 -17.79
CA LYS A 167 6.46 -8.99 -19.23
C LYS A 167 7.37 -8.08 -20.06
N SER A 168 8.41 -7.52 -19.45
CA SER A 168 9.47 -6.73 -20.10
C SER A 168 10.70 -7.59 -20.43
N TYR A 169 11.69 -7.02 -21.13
CA TYR A 169 13.01 -7.64 -21.34
C TYR A 169 13.86 -7.64 -20.07
N HIS A 170 13.67 -6.62 -19.21
CA HIS A 170 14.32 -6.48 -17.92
C HIS A 170 13.24 -6.39 -16.83
N ASN A 171 12.98 -7.51 -16.16
CA ASN A 171 11.93 -7.63 -15.16
C ASN A 171 12.48 -7.45 -13.75
N VAL A 172 11.66 -6.90 -12.86
CA VAL A 172 11.97 -6.86 -11.43
C VAL A 172 12.03 -8.30 -10.92
N GLN A 173 13.01 -8.58 -10.04
CA GLN A 173 13.11 -9.91 -9.44
C GLN A 173 11.92 -10.17 -8.52
N ARG A 174 11.63 -11.46 -8.31
CA ARG A 174 10.61 -11.91 -7.38
C ARG A 174 11.17 -12.99 -6.47
N THR A 175 10.69 -13.02 -5.23
CA THR A 175 10.92 -14.17 -4.34
C THR A 175 10.16 -15.39 -4.86
N PRO A 176 10.50 -16.62 -4.43
CA PRO A 176 9.70 -17.81 -4.71
C PRO A 176 8.21 -17.67 -4.35
N GLY A 177 7.89 -16.94 -3.28
CA GLY A 177 6.53 -16.61 -2.85
C GLY A 177 5.83 -15.50 -3.67
N GLY A 178 6.48 -14.93 -4.68
CA GLY A 178 5.88 -13.97 -5.62
C GLY A 178 5.95 -12.50 -5.20
N LEU A 179 6.68 -12.16 -4.13
CA LEU A 179 6.92 -10.78 -3.72
C LEU A 179 7.93 -10.11 -4.65
N ILE A 180 7.68 -8.87 -5.05
CA ILE A 180 8.68 -8.01 -5.70
C ILE A 180 9.93 -7.92 -4.81
N TYR A 181 11.10 -8.22 -5.37
CA TYR A 181 12.37 -8.15 -4.64
C TYR A 181 13.37 -7.27 -5.37
N ARG A 182 13.79 -6.18 -4.72
CA ARG A 182 14.71 -5.19 -5.27
C ARG A 182 16.05 -5.21 -4.57
N GLN A 183 16.05 -5.28 -3.25
CA GLN A 183 17.27 -5.27 -2.44
C GLN A 183 17.03 -5.85 -1.04
N ARG A 184 18.12 -6.13 -0.33
CA ARG A 184 18.10 -6.75 1.01
C ARG A 184 17.52 -5.85 2.10
N TRP A 185 17.95 -4.60 2.17
CA TRP A 185 17.51 -3.68 3.22
C TRP A 185 16.19 -3.03 2.84
N ASN A 186 15.18 -3.24 3.68
CA ASN A 186 13.89 -2.57 3.63
C ASN A 186 13.17 -2.73 2.27
N ASN A 187 13.13 -3.97 1.79
CA ASN A 187 12.58 -4.30 0.48
C ASN A 187 11.11 -3.87 0.33
N LEU A 188 10.32 -3.92 1.41
CA LEU A 188 8.89 -3.58 1.36
C LEU A 188 8.60 -2.13 0.96
N GLN A 189 9.57 -1.20 1.06
CA GLN A 189 9.46 0.11 0.41
C GLN A 189 9.13 -0.03 -1.08
N PHE A 190 9.91 -0.84 -1.80
CA PHE A 190 9.80 -0.96 -3.26
C PHE A 190 8.55 -1.74 -3.66
N VAL A 191 8.12 -2.65 -2.79
CA VAL A 191 6.87 -3.40 -2.97
C VAL A 191 5.67 -2.47 -2.86
N THR A 192 5.58 -1.66 -1.80
CA THR A 192 4.42 -0.79 -1.60
C THR A 192 4.38 0.34 -2.63
N SER A 193 5.54 0.89 -3.00
CA SER A 193 5.63 1.94 -4.02
C SER A 193 5.31 1.42 -5.43
N ALA A 194 5.79 0.23 -5.80
CA ALA A 194 5.42 -0.40 -7.08
C ALA A 194 3.92 -0.76 -7.11
N ALA A 195 3.38 -1.35 -6.03
CA ALA A 195 1.95 -1.65 -5.92
C ALA A 195 1.10 -0.37 -6.05
N PHE A 196 1.56 0.76 -5.50
CA PHE A 196 0.90 2.05 -5.65
C PHE A 196 0.88 2.53 -7.10
N LEU A 197 2.02 2.52 -7.79
CA LEU A 197 2.08 2.94 -9.20
C LEU A 197 1.27 2.02 -10.11
N LEU A 198 1.32 0.69 -9.92
CA LEU A 198 0.50 -0.28 -10.64
C LEU A 198 -1.00 -0.01 -10.47
N THR A 199 -1.41 0.29 -9.23
CA THR A 199 -2.80 0.62 -8.89
C THR A 199 -3.25 1.90 -9.59
N VAL A 200 -2.45 2.96 -9.51
CA VAL A 200 -2.74 4.24 -10.18
C VAL A 200 -2.82 4.05 -11.69
N TYR A 201 -1.83 3.39 -12.29
CA TYR A 201 -1.77 3.22 -13.74
C TYR A 201 -2.91 2.36 -14.29
N SER A 202 -3.33 1.33 -13.54
CA SER A 202 -4.53 0.55 -13.84
C SER A 202 -5.76 1.45 -14.00
N ASP A 203 -5.99 2.39 -13.07
CA ASP A 203 -7.15 3.28 -13.13
C ASP A 203 -7.09 4.22 -14.34
N HIS A 204 -5.89 4.68 -14.70
CA HIS A 204 -5.70 5.53 -15.88
C HIS A 204 -5.92 4.78 -17.18
N LEU A 205 -5.40 3.57 -17.31
CA LEU A 205 -5.66 2.72 -18.47
C LEU A 205 -7.16 2.38 -18.58
N THR A 206 -7.81 2.08 -17.46
CA THR A 206 -9.28 1.84 -17.41
C THR A 206 -10.04 3.07 -17.93
N SER A 207 -9.69 4.26 -17.44
CA SER A 207 -10.34 5.53 -17.83
C SER A 207 -10.10 5.85 -19.31
N ALA A 208 -8.89 5.58 -19.81
CA ALA A 208 -8.53 5.74 -21.21
C ALA A 208 -9.08 4.61 -22.12
N ARG A 209 -9.68 3.56 -21.55
CA ARG A 209 -10.13 2.35 -22.25
C ARG A 209 -9.00 1.69 -23.06
N LYS A 210 -7.81 1.61 -22.45
CA LYS A 210 -6.61 1.03 -23.04
C LYS A 210 -6.15 -0.16 -22.21
N ASP A 211 -5.47 -1.08 -22.88
CA ASP A 211 -4.67 -2.12 -22.25
C ASP A 211 -3.19 -1.76 -22.34
N LEU A 212 -2.41 -2.21 -21.36
CA LEU A 212 -0.96 -2.05 -21.36
C LEU A 212 -0.36 -3.00 -22.40
N GLN A 213 0.52 -2.48 -23.26
CA GLN A 213 1.22 -3.28 -24.27
C GLN A 213 2.65 -3.56 -23.81
N CYS A 214 2.92 -4.79 -23.40
CA CYS A 214 4.28 -5.20 -23.00
C CYS A 214 4.97 -6.01 -24.11
N PRO A 215 6.32 -6.04 -24.13
CA PRO A 215 7.09 -6.82 -25.10
C PRO A 215 6.68 -8.29 -25.25
N THR A 216 6.24 -8.92 -24.16
CA THR A 216 5.85 -10.35 -24.14
C THR A 216 4.33 -10.56 -24.00
N GLY A 217 3.53 -9.55 -24.36
CA GLY A 217 2.08 -9.65 -24.46
C GLY A 217 1.34 -8.52 -23.73
N SER A 218 0.05 -8.39 -24.03
CA SER A 218 -0.80 -7.37 -23.40
C SER A 218 -1.11 -7.71 -21.93
N VAL A 219 -1.45 -6.68 -21.15
CA VAL A 219 -1.89 -6.76 -19.76
C VAL A 219 -3.11 -5.86 -19.60
N HIS A 220 -4.24 -6.44 -19.18
CA HIS A 220 -5.43 -5.68 -18.89
C HIS A 220 -5.27 -4.86 -17.58
N PRO A 221 -5.96 -3.72 -17.44
CA PRO A 221 -5.94 -2.94 -16.20
C PRO A 221 -6.29 -3.77 -14.96
N SER A 222 -7.26 -4.69 -15.08
CA SER A 222 -7.65 -5.59 -13.99
C SER A 222 -6.51 -6.51 -13.55
N GLU A 223 -5.61 -6.91 -14.44
CA GLU A 223 -4.42 -7.72 -14.11
C GLU A 223 -3.37 -6.90 -13.35
N LEU A 224 -3.16 -5.63 -13.73
CA LEU A 224 -2.30 -4.72 -12.98
C LEU A 224 -2.80 -4.52 -11.54
N LEU A 225 -4.10 -4.25 -11.38
CA LEU A 225 -4.70 -4.09 -10.06
C LEU A 225 -4.69 -5.39 -9.25
N ALA A 226 -4.94 -6.54 -9.89
CA ALA A 226 -4.86 -7.84 -9.23
C ALA A 226 -3.43 -8.14 -8.74
N PHE A 227 -2.42 -7.81 -9.55
CA PHE A 227 -1.03 -7.96 -9.14
C PHE A 227 -0.67 -7.01 -7.99
N ALA A 228 -1.05 -5.74 -8.07
CA ALA A 228 -0.86 -4.80 -6.95
C ALA A 228 -1.51 -5.31 -5.65
N LYS A 229 -2.74 -5.84 -5.75
CA LYS A 229 -3.43 -6.47 -4.62
C LYS A 229 -2.66 -7.68 -4.08
N SER A 230 -2.10 -8.53 -4.94
CA SER A 230 -1.31 -9.69 -4.48
C SER A 230 -0.10 -9.29 -3.64
N GLN A 231 0.54 -8.15 -3.94
CA GLN A 231 1.64 -7.63 -3.15
C GLN A 231 1.16 -7.16 -1.76
N VAL A 232 -0.03 -6.56 -1.69
CA VAL A 232 -0.66 -6.21 -0.41
C VAL A 232 -1.05 -7.47 0.37
N ASP A 233 -1.65 -8.46 -0.29
CA ASP A 233 -2.04 -9.73 0.34
C ASP A 233 -0.80 -10.44 0.92
N TYR A 234 0.32 -10.45 0.19
CA TYR A 234 1.60 -10.96 0.68
C TYR A 234 2.05 -10.23 1.94
N ILE A 235 2.04 -8.88 1.94
CA ILE A 235 2.39 -8.07 3.12
C ILE A 235 1.48 -8.42 4.31
N LEU A 236 0.22 -8.74 4.07
CA LEU A 236 -0.78 -9.03 5.11
C LEU A 236 -0.85 -10.50 5.53
N GLY A 237 -0.04 -11.38 4.93
CA GLY A 237 0.17 -12.76 5.37
C GLY A 237 -0.07 -13.84 4.34
N ASP A 238 -0.46 -13.51 3.10
CA ASP A 238 -0.55 -14.49 1.99
C ASP A 238 0.84 -14.75 1.39
N ASN A 239 1.70 -15.37 2.19
CA ASN A 239 3.08 -15.69 1.86
C ASN A 239 3.48 -17.06 2.43
N PRO A 240 4.61 -17.65 2.00
CA PRO A 240 5.03 -18.98 2.42
C PRO A 240 5.16 -19.17 3.95
N ARG A 241 5.31 -18.07 4.69
CA ARG A 241 5.43 -18.06 6.16
C ARG A 241 4.12 -17.82 6.89
N ALA A 242 3.02 -17.56 6.20
CA ALA A 242 1.73 -17.18 6.78
C ALA A 242 1.85 -16.06 7.85
N THR A 243 2.76 -15.10 7.61
CA THR A 243 3.14 -14.05 8.55
C THR A 243 2.86 -12.68 7.95
N SER A 244 2.07 -11.85 8.63
CA SER A 244 1.89 -10.46 8.26
C SER A 244 3.17 -9.68 8.53
N TYR A 245 3.62 -8.86 7.58
CA TYR A 245 4.68 -7.88 7.77
C TYR A 245 4.16 -6.50 8.21
N MET A 246 2.84 -6.39 8.44
CA MET A 246 2.23 -5.26 9.13
C MET A 246 2.02 -5.62 10.62
N VAL A 247 2.68 -4.87 11.49
CA VAL A 247 2.66 -5.08 12.94
C VAL A 247 1.24 -4.93 13.48
N GLY A 248 0.79 -5.92 14.27
CA GLY A 248 -0.54 -5.95 14.87
C GLY A 248 -1.67 -6.38 13.93
N TYR A 249 -1.36 -6.82 12.71
CA TYR A 249 -2.33 -7.37 11.77
C TYR A 249 -2.18 -8.90 11.64
N GLY A 250 -3.30 -9.62 11.59
CA GLY A 250 -3.31 -11.08 11.49
C GLY A 250 -2.92 -11.81 12.78
N ASN A 251 -2.75 -13.14 12.69
CA ASN A 251 -2.41 -13.99 13.84
C ASN A 251 -0.90 -14.07 14.09
N HIS A 252 -0.07 -13.86 13.07
CA HIS A 252 1.38 -13.87 13.16
C HIS A 252 1.92 -12.59 12.52
N PHE A 253 2.71 -11.82 13.28
CA PHE A 253 3.33 -10.58 12.85
C PHE A 253 4.62 -10.31 13.65
N PRO A 254 5.55 -9.47 13.16
CA PRO A 254 6.78 -9.10 13.87
C PRO A 254 6.52 -8.53 15.26
N GLN A 255 7.21 -9.07 16.26
CA GLN A 255 7.12 -8.66 17.65
C GLN A 255 8.41 -8.02 18.17
N GLN A 256 9.52 -8.10 17.45
CA GLN A 256 10.81 -7.51 17.82
C GLN A 256 11.23 -6.47 16.78
N VAL A 257 10.45 -5.39 16.68
CA VAL A 257 10.61 -4.36 15.65
C VAL A 257 11.81 -3.47 15.98
N HIS A 258 12.62 -3.11 14.99
CA HIS A 258 13.74 -2.16 15.13
C HIS A 258 13.22 -0.73 15.35
N HIS A 259 12.58 -0.46 16.49
CA HIS A 259 11.94 0.80 16.79
C HIS A 259 12.01 1.14 18.29
N ARG A 260 12.60 2.29 18.62
CA ARG A 260 12.88 2.69 20.01
C ARG A 260 11.60 2.87 20.83
N GLY A 261 10.57 3.47 20.24
CA GLY A 261 9.31 3.74 20.93
C GLY A 261 8.49 2.49 21.24
N SER A 262 8.65 1.41 20.45
CA SER A 262 7.95 0.14 20.68
C SER A 262 8.71 -0.75 21.66
N SER A 263 10.04 -0.81 21.51
CA SER A 263 10.93 -1.68 22.28
C SER A 263 11.17 -1.25 23.73
N ILE A 264 11.03 0.04 24.05
CA ILE A 264 11.24 0.57 25.41
C ILE A 264 9.88 0.70 26.12
N VAL A 265 9.78 0.22 27.36
CA VAL A 265 8.54 0.36 28.16
C VAL A 265 8.02 1.79 28.18
N SER A 266 6.70 1.96 28.10
CA SER A 266 6.07 3.28 28.15
C SER A 266 6.41 4.03 29.43
N VAL A 267 6.65 5.34 29.32
CA VAL A 267 6.81 6.27 30.45
C VAL A 267 5.60 6.25 31.40
N LYS A 268 4.42 5.88 30.90
CA LYS A 268 3.19 5.74 31.70
C LYS A 268 3.22 4.51 32.62
N VAL A 269 4.02 3.49 32.28
CA VAL A 269 4.19 2.26 33.05
C VAL A 269 5.43 2.36 33.94
N ASN A 270 6.54 2.85 33.39
CA ASN A 270 7.75 3.12 34.15
C ASN A 270 8.35 4.48 33.73
N PRO A 271 8.28 5.50 34.60
CA PRO A 271 8.78 6.84 34.29
C PRO A 271 10.31 6.99 34.44
N SER A 272 11.03 5.93 34.83
CA SER A 272 12.48 5.97 34.99
C SER A 272 13.18 6.37 33.68
N PHE A 273 14.18 7.23 33.82
CA PHE A 273 14.95 7.72 32.68
C PHE A 273 15.75 6.59 32.02
N VAL A 274 15.55 6.39 30.72
CA VAL A 274 16.36 5.48 29.89
C VAL A 274 17.39 6.30 29.13
N SER A 275 18.66 6.18 29.52
CA SER A 275 19.77 6.81 28.81
C SER A 275 20.03 6.13 27.46
N CYS A 276 20.77 6.76 26.55
CA CYS A 276 21.10 6.16 25.24
C CYS A 276 21.83 4.80 25.40
N ARG A 277 22.87 4.75 26.24
CA ARG A 277 23.59 3.49 26.55
C ARG A 277 22.71 2.49 27.29
N GLY A 278 21.85 2.95 28.21
CA GLY A 278 20.88 2.09 28.90
C GLY A 278 19.86 1.47 27.93
N GLY A 279 19.43 2.24 26.91
CA GLY A 279 18.61 1.78 25.80
C GLY A 279 19.24 0.61 25.07
N TYR A 280 20.51 0.74 24.66
CA TYR A 280 21.25 -0.34 24.01
C TYR A 280 21.46 -1.55 24.93
N ALA A 281 21.86 -1.32 26.19
CA ALA A 281 22.17 -2.40 27.12
C ALA A 281 20.94 -3.23 27.54
N THR A 282 19.76 -2.59 27.64
CA THR A 282 18.57 -3.21 28.24
C THR A 282 17.50 -3.57 27.22
N TRP A 283 17.28 -2.72 26.22
CA TRP A 283 16.10 -2.80 25.35
C TRP A 283 16.44 -3.25 23.93
N PHE A 284 17.57 -2.79 23.38
CA PHE A 284 17.94 -3.11 22.00
C PHE A 284 18.15 -4.62 21.78
N SER A 285 18.97 -5.26 22.62
CA SER A 285 19.34 -6.68 22.52
C SER A 285 18.33 -7.65 23.16
N ARG A 286 17.25 -7.13 23.76
CA ARG A 286 16.26 -7.94 24.50
C ARG A 286 15.51 -8.89 23.57
N LYS A 287 15.59 -10.21 23.77
CA LYS A 287 14.92 -11.19 22.89
C LYS A 287 13.41 -11.35 23.11
N ALA A 288 12.84 -10.65 24.07
CA ALA A 288 11.39 -10.62 24.28
C ALA A 288 10.72 -9.61 23.33
N SER A 289 9.43 -9.84 23.08
CA SER A 289 8.56 -8.94 22.32
C SER A 289 8.61 -7.51 22.83
N ASP A 290 8.43 -6.57 21.90
CA ASP A 290 8.33 -5.15 22.18
C ASP A 290 7.16 -4.87 23.14
N PRO A 291 7.39 -4.12 24.24
CA PRO A 291 6.36 -3.85 25.24
C PRO A 291 5.21 -2.98 24.73
N ASN A 292 5.39 -2.24 23.63
CA ASN A 292 4.33 -1.45 23.02
C ASN A 292 4.12 -1.90 21.57
N LEU A 293 2.89 -2.26 21.23
CA LEU A 293 2.51 -2.65 19.89
C LEU A 293 2.59 -1.44 18.94
N LEU A 294 3.47 -1.51 17.93
CA LEU A 294 3.57 -0.50 16.87
C LEU A 294 2.54 -0.75 15.77
N ALA A 295 1.26 -0.71 16.13
CA ALA A 295 0.16 -1.12 15.25
C ALA A 295 0.19 -0.39 13.89
N GLY A 296 0.10 -1.17 12.80
CA GLY A 296 0.04 -0.67 11.43
C GLY A 296 1.41 -0.41 10.77
N ALA A 297 2.52 -0.49 11.51
CA ALA A 297 3.84 -0.31 10.91
C ALA A 297 4.21 -1.47 9.98
N ILE A 298 4.75 -1.15 8.80
CA ILE A 298 5.27 -2.13 7.85
C ILE A 298 6.78 -2.19 8.01
N VAL A 299 7.29 -3.37 8.40
CA VAL A 299 8.73 -3.61 8.57
C VAL A 299 9.44 -3.72 7.21
N GLY A 300 10.74 -3.98 7.20
CA GLY A 300 11.52 -4.17 5.97
C GLY A 300 11.16 -5.41 5.15
N GLY A 301 10.63 -6.44 5.81
CA GLY A 301 10.11 -7.66 5.18
C GLY A 301 11.16 -8.75 4.96
N PRO A 302 10.81 -9.81 4.21
CA PRO A 302 11.66 -10.98 4.05
C PRO A 302 12.85 -10.74 3.11
N ASP A 303 13.80 -11.69 3.13
CA ASP A 303 14.87 -11.77 2.15
C ASP A 303 14.41 -12.31 0.78
N ALA A 304 15.36 -12.51 -0.14
CA ALA A 304 15.11 -12.97 -1.50
C ALA A 304 14.46 -14.36 -1.61
N TYR A 305 14.43 -15.12 -0.51
CA TYR A 305 13.94 -16.51 -0.45
C TYR A 305 12.74 -16.64 0.51
N ASP A 306 12.02 -15.54 0.75
CA ASP A 306 10.86 -15.47 1.64
C ASP A 306 11.19 -15.75 3.12
N ASN A 307 12.47 -15.73 3.53
CA ASN A 307 12.84 -15.92 4.94
C ASN A 307 12.80 -14.59 5.70
N PHE A 308 12.36 -14.67 6.95
CA PHE A 308 12.27 -13.51 7.84
C PHE A 308 12.70 -13.89 9.26
N ALA A 309 13.63 -13.11 9.83
CA ALA A 309 14.06 -13.22 11.21
C ALA A 309 13.54 -12.03 12.01
N ASP A 310 12.57 -12.28 12.90
CA ASP A 310 11.97 -11.30 13.80
C ASP A 310 12.93 -10.95 14.94
N GLU A 311 13.97 -10.20 14.61
CA GLU A 311 15.05 -9.82 15.50
C GLU A 311 15.24 -8.30 15.46
N ARG A 312 15.23 -7.65 16.63
CA ARG A 312 15.31 -6.19 16.73
C ARG A 312 16.62 -5.61 16.20
N ASP A 313 17.69 -6.38 16.25
CA ASP A 313 19.00 -6.05 15.71
C ASP A 313 19.12 -6.31 14.20
N ASN A 314 18.18 -7.05 13.60
CA ASN A 314 18.05 -7.24 12.15
C ASN A 314 17.30 -6.07 11.48
N TYR A 315 17.89 -4.87 11.56
CA TYR A 315 17.27 -3.65 11.03
C TYR A 315 16.92 -3.73 9.54
N GLU A 316 17.62 -4.54 8.75
CA GLU A 316 17.32 -4.69 7.32
C GLU A 316 15.90 -5.23 7.08
N GLN A 317 15.42 -6.13 7.95
CA GLN A 317 14.11 -6.76 7.84
C GLN A 317 13.09 -6.22 8.84
N THR A 318 13.52 -5.78 10.03
CA THR A 318 12.60 -5.39 11.12
C THR A 318 12.45 -3.88 11.31
N GLU A 319 13.16 -3.05 10.55
CA GLU A 319 12.99 -1.59 10.57
C GLU A 319 11.72 -1.16 9.81
N PRO A 320 10.76 -0.51 10.48
CA PRO A 320 9.67 0.16 9.81
C PRO A 320 10.10 1.57 9.40
N ALA A 321 9.64 2.00 8.24
CA ALA A 321 9.86 3.37 7.77
C ALA A 321 8.56 4.02 7.30
N THR A 322 8.49 5.35 7.40
CA THR A 322 7.33 6.13 6.94
C THR A 322 7.05 5.90 5.46
N TYR A 323 8.10 5.77 4.64
CA TYR A 323 8.01 5.53 3.20
C TYR A 323 7.64 4.07 2.83
N ASN A 324 7.67 3.12 3.77
CA ASN A 324 7.05 1.80 3.56
C ASN A 324 5.52 1.94 3.58
N ASN A 325 5.02 2.67 4.59
CA ASN A 325 3.60 2.85 4.85
C ASN A 325 2.92 3.82 3.86
N ALA A 326 3.59 4.91 3.47
CA ALA A 326 2.96 5.99 2.71
C ALA A 326 2.30 5.52 1.39
N PRO A 327 2.96 4.73 0.51
CA PRO A 327 2.32 4.27 -0.72
C PRO A 327 1.20 3.25 -0.47
N LEU A 328 1.34 2.40 0.56
CA LEU A 328 0.35 1.36 0.86
C LEU A 328 -1.02 1.97 1.19
N LEU A 329 -1.05 3.12 1.87
CA LEU A 329 -2.31 3.79 2.21
C LEU A 329 -3.13 4.12 0.97
N GLY A 330 -2.49 4.56 -0.12
CA GLY A 330 -3.15 4.81 -1.40
C GLY A 330 -3.74 3.55 -2.03
N VAL A 331 -2.99 2.44 -2.00
CA VAL A 331 -3.45 1.14 -2.51
C VAL A 331 -4.65 0.65 -1.70
N LEU A 332 -4.56 0.66 -0.38
CA LEU A 332 -5.65 0.23 0.51
C LEU A 332 -6.90 1.09 0.33
N ALA A 333 -6.75 2.42 0.21
CA ALA A 333 -7.86 3.31 -0.08
C ALA A 333 -8.56 2.95 -1.39
N ARG A 334 -7.78 2.68 -2.46
CA ARG A 334 -8.32 2.27 -3.76
C ARG A 334 -8.99 0.90 -3.72
N LEU A 335 -8.45 -0.07 -2.99
CA LEU A 335 -9.03 -1.41 -2.84
C LEU A 335 -10.34 -1.37 -2.05
N ILE A 336 -10.42 -0.55 -0.99
CA ILE A 336 -11.66 -0.35 -0.20
C ILE A 336 -12.71 0.40 -1.03
N GLY A 337 -12.29 1.39 -1.82
CA GLY A 337 -13.18 2.15 -2.71
C GLY A 337 -13.84 1.29 -3.79
N GLY A 338 -13.24 0.15 -4.16
CA GLY A 338 -13.74 -0.69 -5.25
C GLY A 338 -13.76 0.06 -6.60
N HIS A 339 -14.54 -0.41 -7.57
CA HIS A 339 -14.83 0.33 -8.80
C HIS A 339 -15.81 1.49 -8.56
N ALA A 340 -15.80 2.15 -7.39
CA ALA A 340 -16.68 3.27 -7.16
C ALA A 340 -16.48 4.29 -8.29
N ASN A 341 -17.59 4.68 -8.92
CA ASN A 341 -17.73 5.74 -9.92
C ASN A 341 -17.34 7.12 -9.38
N HIS A 342 -16.18 7.24 -8.72
CA HIS A 342 -15.55 8.52 -8.48
C HIS A 342 -14.71 8.83 -9.72
N ASP A 343 -15.40 9.30 -10.74
CA ASP A 343 -14.86 10.23 -11.74
C ASP A 343 -14.34 11.48 -11.00
N GLN A 344 -13.21 11.36 -10.30
CA GLN A 344 -12.38 12.49 -9.91
C GLN A 344 -11.30 12.78 -10.96
N LEU A 345 -11.38 12.15 -12.13
CA LEU A 345 -10.51 12.46 -13.26
C LEU A 345 -11.05 13.55 -14.20
N LEU A 346 -12.18 14.19 -13.87
CA LEU A 346 -12.63 15.44 -14.51
C LEU A 346 -13.19 16.41 -13.47
N PRO A 347 -12.87 17.73 -13.53
CA PRO A 347 -13.45 18.70 -12.62
C PRO A 347 -14.92 18.91 -13.00
N VAL A 348 -15.83 18.51 -12.11
CA VAL A 348 -17.22 18.98 -12.13
C VAL A 348 -17.55 19.55 -10.75
N GLU A 349 -17.86 20.84 -10.70
CA GLU A 349 -18.51 21.50 -9.56
C GLU A 349 -19.98 21.06 -9.48
N ILE A 350 -20.47 20.57 -8.32
CA ILE A 350 -21.92 20.51 -8.02
C ILE A 350 -22.19 20.72 -6.51
N PRO A 351 -23.25 21.46 -6.09
CA PRO A 351 -23.56 21.80 -4.70
C PRO A 351 -24.31 20.72 -3.88
N LEU A 352 -24.23 20.91 -2.54
CA LEU A 352 -24.77 20.10 -1.43
C LEU A 352 -26.29 19.87 -1.47
N HIS A 353 -26.74 18.66 -1.10
CA HIS A 353 -28.05 18.46 -0.44
C HIS A 353 -28.07 17.36 0.64
N LYS A 354 -28.87 17.65 1.69
CA LYS A 354 -28.96 17.03 3.02
C LYS A 354 -29.70 15.69 3.00
N ARG A 355 -29.42 14.81 3.98
CA ARG A 355 -30.26 13.65 4.34
C ARG A 355 -30.67 13.68 5.81
N THR A 356 -31.94 13.39 6.05
CA THR A 356 -32.59 13.19 7.35
C THR A 356 -32.57 11.70 7.78
N PRO A 357 -32.78 11.41 9.08
CA PRO A 357 -32.35 10.15 9.73
C PRO A 357 -33.44 9.07 9.85
N VAL A 358 -33.02 7.82 10.07
CA VAL A 358 -33.91 6.67 10.38
C VAL A 358 -33.43 5.94 11.64
N GLN A 359 -34.40 5.63 12.52
CA GLN A 359 -34.34 5.00 13.85
C GLN A 359 -34.57 3.45 13.78
N PRO A 360 -34.52 2.66 14.88
CA PRO A 360 -33.79 1.38 14.90
C PRO A 360 -34.62 0.08 15.05
N LYS A 361 -33.95 -1.02 14.63
CA LYS A 361 -34.02 -2.46 15.01
C LYS A 361 -35.30 -3.09 15.59
N PRO A 362 -35.50 -4.38 15.22
CA PRO A 362 -35.63 -5.43 16.24
C PRO A 362 -34.77 -6.69 15.98
N THR A 363 -34.37 -7.32 17.08
CA THR A 363 -33.55 -8.54 17.20
C THR A 363 -34.42 -9.81 17.11
N PRO A 364 -34.02 -10.87 16.39
CA PRO A 364 -34.62 -12.19 16.57
C PRO A 364 -33.66 -13.25 17.15
N LYS A 365 -34.25 -14.08 18.01
CA LYS A 365 -33.69 -15.20 18.76
C LYS A 365 -33.26 -16.39 17.89
N ALA A 366 -32.31 -17.15 18.42
CA ALA A 366 -31.78 -18.39 17.88
C ALA A 366 -32.85 -19.49 17.74
N ARG A 367 -32.79 -20.24 16.64
CA ARG A 367 -33.55 -21.47 16.41
C ARG A 367 -32.57 -22.61 16.12
N VAL A 368 -32.53 -23.58 17.01
CA VAL A 368 -31.81 -24.86 16.83
C VAL A 368 -32.73 -25.82 16.10
N SER A 369 -32.20 -26.59 15.14
CA SER A 369 -32.84 -27.81 14.61
C SER A 369 -31.80 -28.73 13.94
N PRO A 370 -32.06 -30.06 13.90
CA PRO A 370 -31.06 -31.07 14.18
C PRO A 370 -30.86 -32.08 13.04
N PHE A 371 -29.62 -32.26 12.57
CA PHE A 371 -29.17 -33.48 11.87
C PHE A 371 -27.66 -33.60 12.09
N SER A 372 -27.19 -34.72 12.63
CA SER A 372 -25.77 -34.96 12.91
C SER A 372 -25.00 -35.20 11.61
N SER A 373 -24.74 -34.11 10.90
CA SER A 373 -23.69 -34.02 9.89
C SER A 373 -22.34 -34.37 10.56
N PRO A 374 -21.47 -35.19 9.94
CA PRO A 374 -20.12 -35.44 10.44
C PRO A 374 -19.20 -34.21 10.34
N LEU A 375 -19.72 -33.11 9.78
CA LEU A 375 -19.14 -31.78 9.78
C LEU A 375 -19.96 -30.86 10.68
N GLU A 376 -19.32 -30.29 11.69
CA GLU A 376 -19.93 -29.33 12.60
C GLU A 376 -19.59 -27.90 12.15
N ILE A 377 -20.59 -27.03 12.01
CA ILE A 377 -20.40 -25.63 11.66
C ILE A 377 -20.76 -24.77 12.87
N HIS A 378 -19.81 -23.96 13.33
CA HIS A 378 -20.03 -23.00 14.40
C HIS A 378 -19.75 -21.58 13.90
N GLN A 379 -20.72 -20.67 14.06
CA GLN A 379 -20.59 -19.27 13.64
C GLN A 379 -20.60 -18.34 14.85
N LYS A 380 -19.73 -17.33 14.87
CA LYS A 380 -19.70 -16.28 15.91
C LYS A 380 -19.46 -14.89 15.31
N ALA A 381 -20.11 -13.88 15.89
CA ALA A 381 -19.74 -12.49 15.61
C ALA A 381 -18.40 -12.20 16.30
N THR A 382 -17.47 -11.59 15.56
CA THR A 382 -16.11 -11.28 16.06
C THR A 382 -15.92 -9.79 16.32
N THR A 383 -16.51 -8.94 15.48
CA THR A 383 -16.52 -7.49 15.67
C THR A 383 -17.68 -6.86 14.90
N SER A 384 -18.00 -5.59 15.19
CA SER A 384 -19.00 -4.80 14.49
C SER A 384 -18.59 -3.34 14.39
N TRP A 385 -18.95 -2.67 13.30
CA TRP A 385 -18.72 -1.23 13.11
C TRP A 385 -19.89 -0.59 12.35
N VAL A 386 -19.98 0.73 12.42
CA VAL A 386 -20.98 1.51 11.67
C VAL A 386 -20.29 2.18 10.48
N SER A 387 -20.84 2.00 9.30
CA SER A 387 -20.42 2.70 8.08
C SER A 387 -21.64 3.16 7.30
N ASN A 388 -21.68 4.44 6.91
CA ASN A 388 -22.80 5.06 6.19
C ASN A 388 -24.17 4.83 6.84
N GLY A 389 -24.24 4.92 8.18
CA GLY A 389 -25.47 4.71 8.95
C GLY A 389 -25.96 3.27 9.01
N ARG A 390 -25.20 2.29 8.50
CA ARG A 390 -25.50 0.85 8.61
C ARG A 390 -24.47 0.16 9.50
N THR A 391 -24.93 -0.72 10.39
CA THR A 391 -24.05 -1.58 11.19
C THR A 391 -23.64 -2.80 10.37
N TYR A 392 -22.34 -3.04 10.27
CA TYR A 392 -21.75 -4.24 9.70
C TYR A 392 -21.16 -5.10 10.82
N TYR A 393 -21.20 -6.41 10.62
CA TYR A 393 -20.63 -7.39 11.52
C TYR A 393 -19.62 -8.22 10.74
N ARG A 394 -18.49 -8.55 11.38
CA ARG A 394 -17.57 -9.58 10.91
C ARG A 394 -17.90 -10.88 11.62
N TYR A 395 -18.29 -11.88 10.85
CA TYR A 395 -18.56 -13.22 11.35
C TYR A 395 -17.38 -14.15 11.06
N SER A 396 -17.08 -15.01 12.02
CA SER A 396 -16.17 -16.15 11.89
C SER A 396 -17.00 -17.42 11.88
N ALA A 397 -16.79 -18.26 10.88
CA ALA A 397 -17.44 -19.56 10.73
C ALA A 397 -16.36 -20.64 10.70
N VAL A 398 -16.47 -21.59 11.63
CA VAL A 398 -15.54 -22.70 11.79
C VAL A 398 -16.25 -23.98 11.39
N VAL A 399 -15.68 -24.70 10.42
CA VAL A 399 -16.16 -26.02 9.98
C VAL A 399 -15.20 -27.08 10.51
N THR A 400 -15.70 -27.98 11.34
CA THR A 400 -14.91 -29.02 12.02
C THR A 400 -15.25 -30.39 11.49
N ASN A 401 -14.24 -31.17 11.09
CA ASN A 401 -14.40 -32.56 10.74
C ASN A 401 -14.51 -33.43 11.99
N LYS A 402 -15.73 -33.84 12.33
CA LYS A 402 -16.02 -34.80 13.41
C LYS A 402 -16.10 -36.24 12.91
N SER A 403 -15.87 -36.49 11.62
CA SER A 403 -15.73 -37.84 11.10
C SER A 403 -14.39 -38.46 11.54
N GLY A 404 -14.32 -39.79 11.55
CA GLY A 404 -13.06 -40.53 11.74
C GLY A 404 -12.19 -40.61 10.49
N LYS A 405 -12.55 -39.92 9.39
CA LYS A 405 -11.88 -40.01 8.08
C LYS A 405 -11.45 -38.64 7.57
N THR A 406 -10.57 -38.59 6.57
CA THR A 406 -10.12 -37.32 6.00
C THR A 406 -11.13 -36.85 4.95
N ILE A 407 -11.51 -35.57 5.00
CA ILE A 407 -12.44 -34.98 4.04
C ILE A 407 -11.67 -34.40 2.85
N LYS A 408 -12.10 -34.74 1.64
CA LYS A 408 -11.64 -34.19 0.35
C LYS A 408 -12.83 -33.68 -0.47
N ASN A 409 -12.56 -32.95 -1.55
CA ASN A 409 -13.59 -32.44 -2.49
C ASN A 409 -14.74 -31.72 -1.77
N PHE A 410 -14.39 -30.95 -0.74
CA PHE A 410 -15.33 -30.24 0.11
C PHE A 410 -15.97 -29.08 -0.64
N ASN A 411 -17.30 -29.01 -0.59
CA ASN A 411 -18.10 -27.88 -1.06
C ASN A 411 -19.09 -27.43 0.00
N LEU A 412 -19.19 -26.12 0.12
CA LEU A 412 -20.01 -25.41 1.09
C LEU A 412 -20.88 -24.39 0.36
N SER A 413 -22.17 -24.38 0.69
CA SER A 413 -23.14 -23.39 0.22
C SER A 413 -23.28 -22.28 1.26
N VAL A 414 -23.17 -21.03 0.80
CA VAL A 414 -23.47 -19.85 1.61
C VAL A 414 -24.60 -19.07 0.94
N SER A 415 -25.72 -18.93 1.63
CA SER A 415 -26.85 -18.12 1.17
C SER A 415 -27.18 -17.00 2.17
N LYS A 416 -27.97 -16.01 1.73
CA LYS A 416 -28.25 -14.77 2.48
C LYS A 416 -26.98 -14.01 2.91
N LEU A 417 -25.94 -14.08 2.08
CA LEU A 417 -24.71 -13.30 2.21
C LEU A 417 -24.79 -12.09 1.26
N TYR A 418 -24.82 -10.87 1.80
CA TYR A 418 -24.81 -9.63 1.01
C TYR A 418 -23.48 -8.88 1.11
N GLY A 419 -22.41 -9.54 1.57
CA GLY A 419 -21.07 -8.95 1.65
C GLY A 419 -19.95 -9.95 1.36
N PRO A 420 -18.69 -9.51 1.41
CA PRO A 420 -17.53 -10.32 1.04
C PRO A 420 -17.25 -11.46 2.03
N LEU A 421 -16.68 -12.56 1.50
CA LEU A 421 -16.25 -13.75 2.23
C LEU A 421 -14.79 -14.07 1.90
N TRP A 422 -14.03 -14.49 2.91
CA TRP A 422 -12.62 -14.86 2.83
C TRP A 422 -12.35 -16.19 3.53
N GLY A 423 -11.29 -16.88 3.12
CA GLY A 423 -10.89 -18.18 3.70
C GLY A 423 -11.54 -19.39 3.04
N LEU A 424 -12.21 -19.22 1.89
CA LEU A 424 -12.69 -20.28 1.00
C LEU A 424 -12.50 -19.85 -0.46
N THR A 425 -12.40 -20.82 -1.37
CA THR A 425 -12.30 -20.55 -2.82
C THR A 425 -13.67 -20.72 -3.47
N LYS A 426 -14.14 -19.71 -4.20
CA LYS A 426 -15.42 -19.79 -4.93
C LYS A 426 -15.25 -20.68 -6.17
N THR A 427 -16.09 -21.69 -6.28
CA THR A 427 -16.17 -22.60 -7.44
C THR A 427 -17.00 -21.98 -8.56
N ALA A 428 -16.82 -22.46 -9.79
CA ALA A 428 -17.59 -22.01 -10.96
C ALA A 428 -19.12 -22.20 -10.77
N GLY A 429 -19.54 -23.18 -9.97
CA GLY A 429 -20.95 -23.44 -9.63
C GLY A 429 -21.51 -22.58 -8.50
N GLY A 430 -20.78 -21.56 -8.03
CA GLY A 430 -21.23 -20.65 -6.96
C GLY A 430 -21.13 -21.22 -5.53
N SER A 431 -20.73 -22.48 -5.37
CA SER A 431 -20.36 -23.07 -4.08
C SER A 431 -18.93 -22.67 -3.67
N TYR A 432 -18.56 -22.91 -2.42
CA TYR A 432 -17.26 -22.59 -1.87
C TYR A 432 -16.50 -23.86 -1.48
N GLY A 433 -15.29 -24.03 -2.01
CA GLY A 433 -14.39 -25.12 -1.65
C GLY A 433 -13.31 -24.69 -0.68
N PHE A 434 -12.38 -25.61 -0.41
CA PHE A 434 -11.17 -25.28 0.33
C PHE A 434 -10.39 -24.13 -0.35
N PRO A 435 -9.64 -23.33 0.43
CA PRO A 435 -8.61 -22.46 -0.10
C PRO A 435 -7.66 -23.23 -1.03
N THR A 436 -7.06 -22.54 -1.99
CA THR A 436 -6.15 -23.15 -2.98
C THR A 436 -4.96 -23.88 -2.37
N TRP A 437 -4.58 -23.54 -1.13
CA TRP A 437 -3.49 -24.16 -0.37
C TRP A 437 -3.92 -25.32 0.54
N VAL A 438 -5.21 -25.66 0.60
CA VAL A 438 -5.74 -26.78 1.41
C VAL A 438 -6.42 -27.79 0.50
N SER A 439 -5.90 -29.01 0.46
CA SER A 439 -6.46 -30.08 -0.38
C SER A 439 -7.36 -31.05 0.38
N SER A 440 -7.32 -31.05 1.72
CA SER A 440 -8.08 -31.96 2.57
C SER A 440 -8.22 -31.45 4.01
N LEU A 441 -9.20 -31.98 4.75
CA LEU A 441 -9.45 -31.69 6.16
C LEU A 441 -9.41 -33.00 6.98
N PRO A 442 -8.32 -33.29 7.72
CA PRO A 442 -8.19 -34.50 8.53
C PRO A 442 -9.23 -34.59 9.66
N ALA A 443 -9.42 -35.80 10.19
CA ALA A 443 -10.29 -36.05 11.34
C ALA A 443 -9.91 -35.17 12.55
N GLY A 444 -10.90 -34.55 13.19
CA GLY A 444 -10.72 -33.66 14.33
C GLY A 444 -10.15 -32.27 14.02
N LYS A 445 -9.82 -31.97 12.76
CA LYS A 445 -9.33 -30.64 12.34
C LYS A 445 -10.47 -29.74 11.88
N SER A 446 -10.20 -28.44 11.90
CA SER A 446 -11.15 -27.41 11.52
C SER A 446 -10.56 -26.47 10.48
N ILE A 447 -11.43 -25.89 9.67
CA ILE A 447 -11.13 -24.74 8.81
C ILE A 447 -11.99 -23.56 9.25
N GLU A 448 -11.40 -22.37 9.28
CA GLU A 448 -12.09 -21.12 9.58
C GLU A 448 -12.19 -20.26 8.32
N PHE A 449 -13.37 -19.70 8.09
CA PHE A 449 -13.58 -18.67 7.09
C PHE A 449 -14.36 -17.51 7.70
N VAL A 450 -14.25 -16.34 7.09
CA VAL A 450 -14.82 -15.10 7.64
C VAL A 450 -15.63 -14.38 6.59
N TYR A 451 -16.71 -13.73 7.01
CA TYR A 451 -17.52 -12.93 6.10
C TYR A 451 -18.03 -11.68 6.81
N ILE A 452 -18.19 -10.62 6.03
CA ILE A 452 -18.69 -9.33 6.51
C ILE A 452 -20.07 -9.12 5.95
N HIS A 453 -21.03 -8.81 6.84
CA HIS A 453 -22.39 -8.59 6.39
C HIS A 453 -23.18 -7.71 7.39
N SER A 454 -24.21 -7.01 6.91
CA SER A 454 -25.08 -6.10 7.69
C SER A 454 -26.36 -6.75 8.24
N ALA A 455 -26.47 -8.07 8.14
CA ALA A 455 -27.59 -8.86 8.65
C ALA A 455 -27.10 -9.86 9.71
N SER A 456 -28.00 -10.70 10.23
CA SER A 456 -27.67 -11.87 11.07
C SER A 456 -26.78 -12.87 10.32
N PHE A 457 -26.42 -13.99 10.97
CA PHE A 457 -25.60 -15.04 10.35
C PHE A 457 -26.11 -15.42 8.96
N ALA A 458 -25.16 -15.65 8.05
CA ALA A 458 -25.47 -16.21 6.75
C ALA A 458 -25.86 -17.68 6.93
N ASP A 459 -26.67 -18.19 6.00
CA ASP A 459 -27.06 -19.59 5.99
C ASP A 459 -25.91 -20.38 5.37
N VAL A 460 -25.14 -21.06 6.22
CA VAL A 460 -23.98 -21.87 5.83
C VAL A 460 -24.35 -23.34 5.95
N SER A 461 -24.18 -24.10 4.86
CA SER A 461 -24.39 -25.55 4.84
C SER A 461 -23.34 -26.25 4.00
N VAL A 462 -22.98 -27.49 4.36
CA VAL A 462 -22.10 -28.32 3.52
C VAL A 462 -22.93 -28.92 2.41
N SER A 463 -22.54 -28.70 1.16
CA SER A 463 -23.27 -29.21 -0.02
C SER A 463 -22.74 -30.56 -0.48
N SER A 464 -21.43 -30.80 -0.45
CA SER A 464 -20.84 -32.12 -0.75
C SER A 464 -19.44 -32.28 -0.17
N TYR A 465 -19.01 -33.52 0.01
CA TYR A 465 -17.64 -33.91 0.37
C TYR A 465 -17.38 -35.39 0.07
N THR A 466 -16.12 -35.80 0.05
CA THR A 466 -15.69 -37.20 -0.03
C THR A 466 -14.93 -37.58 1.24
N LEU A 467 -15.22 -38.75 1.82
CA LEU A 467 -14.44 -39.32 2.93
C LEU A 467 -13.38 -40.26 2.35
N ALA A 468 -12.11 -39.94 2.60
CA ALA A 468 -10.95 -40.75 2.28
C ALA A 468 -10.45 -41.50 3.52
#